data_AF-A0A849UFS9-F1
#
_entry.id   AF-A0A849UFS9-F1
#
_cell.length_a   1.000
_cell.length_b   1.000
_cell.length_c   1.000
_cell.angle_alpha   90.00
_cell.angle_beta   90.00
_cell.angle_gamma   90.00
#
_symmetry.space_group_name_H-M   'P 1'
#
loop_
_entity.id
_entity.type
_entity.pdbx_description
1 polymer ?
#
loop_
_entity_poly.entity_id
_entity_poly.type
_entity_poly.pdbx_seq_one_letter_code
_entity_poly.pdbx_strand_id
1 'polypeptide(L)'
;MKKLILIFLFLVPLFANATTACNGRWLERKNWPLTGAHAKEKCACTHCHQGALVAETAPTTCVGCHQNAKLVTTKLPKVHLPTGAIDCGYCHTVHSFLGTKTDHSAFAKQTCDSCHNQTFQLEAPFQHVKTKLDCAVCHQADSWAAKFDHDKAKVKPATCNNCHLFGKNGATLKPSGHIITFESCDTCHSR
;
A
#
# COMPACT_ATOMS: atom_id res chain seq x y z
N MET A 1 11.82 -70.12 -45.04
CA MET A 1 10.41 -69.68 -44.91
C MET A 1 10.18 -69.23 -43.47
N LYS A 2 9.68 -68.00 -43.31
CA LYS A 2 9.11 -67.37 -42.09
C LYS A 2 10.01 -67.17 -40.86
N LYS A 3 10.54 -65.94 -40.77
CA LYS A 3 10.98 -65.27 -39.53
C LYS A 3 9.82 -65.24 -38.53
N LEU A 4 10.01 -65.77 -37.33
CA LEU A 4 9.07 -65.62 -36.22
C LEU A 4 9.57 -64.43 -35.37
N ILE A 5 8.96 -63.27 -35.58
CA ILE A 5 9.20 -62.07 -34.77
C ILE A 5 8.34 -62.22 -33.51
N LEU A 6 8.99 -62.44 -32.37
CA LEU A 6 8.36 -62.37 -31.04
C LEU A 6 8.09 -60.90 -30.73
N ILE A 7 6.85 -60.47 -30.95
CA ILE A 7 6.36 -59.15 -30.52
C ILE A 7 6.03 -59.26 -29.03
N PHE A 8 6.93 -58.77 -28.18
CA PHE A 8 6.61 -58.47 -26.78
C PHE A 8 5.62 -57.29 -26.76
N LEU A 9 4.34 -57.60 -26.65
CA LEU A 9 3.30 -56.64 -26.27
C LEU A 9 3.54 -56.24 -24.82
N PHE A 10 4.36 -55.21 -24.61
CA PHE A 10 4.37 -54.46 -23.36
C PHE A 10 3.02 -53.75 -23.23
N LEU A 11 2.09 -54.39 -22.52
CA LEU A 11 0.96 -53.71 -21.89
C LEU A 11 1.53 -52.73 -20.87
N VAL A 12 1.77 -51.49 -21.30
CA VAL A 12 2.04 -50.37 -20.41
C VAL A 12 0.75 -50.15 -19.62
N PRO A 13 0.73 -50.31 -18.29
CA PRO A 13 -0.45 -49.97 -17.51
C PRO A 13 -0.68 -48.46 -17.64
N LEU A 14 -1.88 -48.12 -18.11
CA LEU A 14 -2.50 -46.79 -18.05
C LEU A 14 -2.77 -46.40 -16.59
N PHE A 15 -1.72 -46.21 -15.80
CA PHE A 15 -1.78 -45.50 -14.53
C PHE A 15 -0.53 -44.64 -14.42
N ALA A 16 -0.44 -43.63 -15.29
CA ALA A 16 0.33 -42.45 -14.96
C ALA A 16 -0.40 -41.74 -13.82
N ASN A 17 -0.13 -42.17 -12.59
CA ASN A 17 -0.32 -41.31 -11.43
C ASN A 17 0.52 -40.06 -11.70
N ALA A 18 -0.13 -38.98 -12.11
CA ALA A 18 0.44 -37.65 -12.20
C ALA A 18 0.72 -37.13 -10.77
N THR A 19 1.61 -37.83 -10.07
CA THR A 19 2.41 -37.35 -8.95
C THR A 19 3.78 -36.92 -9.47
N THR A 20 3.85 -36.47 -10.72
CA THR A 20 4.93 -35.59 -11.16
C THR A 20 4.88 -34.37 -10.27
N ALA A 21 5.71 -34.43 -9.22
CA ALA A 21 6.27 -33.28 -8.55
C ALA A 21 6.58 -32.21 -9.62
N CYS A 22 6.41 -30.95 -9.25
CA CYS A 22 6.79 -29.77 -10.02
C CYS A 22 8.30 -29.79 -10.37
N ASN A 23 8.75 -30.76 -11.17
CA ASN A 23 10.12 -30.95 -11.57
C ASN A 23 10.34 -30.09 -12.80
N GLY A 24 10.55 -28.81 -12.54
CA GLY A 24 11.65 -28.03 -13.09
C GLY A 24 11.66 -27.67 -14.58
N ARG A 25 10.74 -28.15 -15.43
CA ARG A 25 10.83 -27.89 -16.89
C ARG A 25 9.79 -26.95 -17.50
N TRP A 26 8.92 -26.36 -16.67
CA TRP A 26 7.88 -25.40 -17.13
C TRP A 26 7.89 -24.06 -16.38
N LEU A 27 8.91 -23.82 -15.54
CA LEU A 27 9.03 -22.65 -14.65
C LEU A 27 9.51 -21.36 -15.34
N GLU A 28 9.42 -21.25 -16.67
CA GLU A 28 9.87 -20.07 -17.41
C GLU A 28 8.75 -19.12 -17.87
N ARG A 29 7.49 -19.35 -17.47
CA ARG A 29 6.48 -18.28 -17.55
C ARG A 29 6.63 -17.35 -16.36
N LYS A 30 7.53 -16.37 -16.54
CA LYS A 30 8.02 -15.33 -15.61
C LYS A 30 6.97 -14.45 -14.90
N ASN A 31 5.67 -14.75 -14.96
CA ASN A 31 4.64 -13.76 -14.59
C ASN A 31 4.03 -13.91 -13.20
N TRP A 32 4.27 -14.99 -12.45
CA TRP A 32 3.74 -15.09 -11.08
C TRP A 32 4.56 -16.01 -10.15
N PRO A 33 5.37 -15.46 -9.24
CA PRO A 33 6.20 -16.26 -8.32
C PRO A 33 5.36 -16.84 -7.16
N LEU A 34 5.44 -18.16 -6.94
CA LEU A 34 4.85 -18.82 -5.77
C LEU A 34 5.61 -18.40 -4.51
N THR A 35 5.07 -17.40 -3.80
CA THR A 35 5.64 -16.84 -2.56
C THR A 35 4.59 -16.74 -1.46
N GLY A 36 5.03 -16.64 -0.21
CA GLY A 36 4.13 -16.53 0.95
C GLY A 36 3.15 -17.70 1.06
N ALA A 37 1.86 -17.39 1.24
CA ALA A 37 0.82 -18.41 1.37
C ALA A 37 0.64 -19.29 0.12
N HIS A 38 1.05 -18.80 -1.06
CA HIS A 38 1.00 -19.53 -2.33
C HIS A 38 2.15 -20.53 -2.50
N ALA A 39 3.18 -20.46 -1.66
CA ALA A 39 4.35 -21.32 -1.68
C ALA A 39 4.29 -22.50 -0.68
N LYS A 40 3.18 -22.68 0.04
CA LYS A 40 3.08 -23.73 1.06
C LYS A 40 3.32 -25.11 0.45
N GLU A 41 4.09 -25.95 1.16
CA GLU A 41 4.68 -27.23 0.72
C GLU A 41 3.70 -28.28 0.15
N LYS A 42 2.38 -28.06 0.22
CA LYS A 42 1.35 -28.96 -0.32
C LYS A 42 0.46 -28.29 -1.38
N CYS A 43 1.00 -27.36 -2.15
CA CYS A 43 0.32 -26.91 -3.37
C CYS A 43 0.45 -27.99 -4.45
N ALA A 44 -0.57 -28.86 -4.55
CA ALA A 44 -0.69 -29.77 -5.69
C ALA A 44 -0.83 -28.95 -6.98
N CYS A 45 -0.26 -29.44 -8.09
CA CYS A 45 -0.32 -28.78 -9.39
C CYS A 45 -1.77 -28.43 -9.78
N THR A 46 -2.71 -29.27 -9.39
CA THR A 46 -4.15 -29.10 -9.57
C THR A 46 -4.74 -27.89 -8.87
N HIS A 47 -4.18 -27.40 -7.76
CA HIS A 47 -4.70 -26.22 -7.07
C HIS A 47 -4.60 -24.94 -7.91
N CYS A 48 -3.61 -24.86 -8.81
CA CYS A 48 -3.39 -23.70 -9.68
C CYS A 48 -3.61 -24.02 -11.16
N HIS A 49 -3.50 -25.29 -11.56
CA HIS A 49 -3.71 -25.72 -12.94
C HIS A 49 -5.07 -26.40 -13.12
N GLN A 50 -6.15 -25.70 -12.75
CA GLN A 50 -7.53 -26.13 -12.98
C GLN A 50 -8.43 -24.97 -13.41
N GLY A 51 -9.39 -25.26 -14.31
CA GLY A 51 -10.44 -24.32 -14.71
C GLY A 51 -9.91 -22.98 -15.27
N ALA A 52 -10.37 -21.86 -14.70
CA ALA A 52 -9.97 -20.52 -15.15
C ALA A 52 -8.51 -20.14 -14.80
N LEU A 53 -7.80 -20.94 -14.01
CA LEU A 53 -6.42 -20.68 -13.59
C LEU A 53 -5.35 -21.30 -14.53
N VAL A 54 -5.74 -22.20 -15.45
CA VAL A 54 -4.84 -22.73 -16.51
C VAL A 54 -4.82 -21.90 -17.78
N ALA A 55 -5.79 -21.01 -17.97
CA ALA A 55 -5.84 -20.17 -19.15
C ALA A 55 -4.70 -19.14 -19.10
N GLU A 56 -4.13 -18.78 -20.26
CA GLU A 56 -3.18 -17.67 -20.40
C GLU A 56 -3.73 -16.31 -19.88
N THR A 57 -5.02 -16.29 -19.55
CA THR A 57 -5.77 -15.16 -18.98
C THR A 57 -5.88 -15.19 -17.46
N ALA A 58 -5.18 -16.09 -16.75
CA ALA A 58 -5.22 -16.12 -15.29
C ALA A 58 -4.76 -14.75 -14.71
N PRO A 59 -5.54 -14.14 -13.79
CA PRO A 59 -5.18 -12.84 -13.26
C PRO A 59 -3.91 -12.94 -12.41
N THR A 60 -3.01 -11.97 -12.58
CA THR A 60 -1.75 -11.87 -11.81
C THR A 60 -1.83 -10.88 -10.65
N THR A 61 -2.93 -10.14 -10.53
CA THR A 61 -3.15 -9.16 -9.46
C THR A 61 -3.88 -9.77 -8.27
N CYS A 62 -3.67 -9.21 -7.08
CA CYS A 62 -4.32 -9.68 -5.85
C CYS A 62 -5.85 -9.68 -5.98
N VAL A 63 -6.41 -8.57 -6.47
CA VAL A 63 -7.88 -8.40 -6.63
C VAL A 63 -8.47 -9.35 -7.65
N GLY A 64 -7.75 -9.64 -8.75
CA GLY A 64 -8.25 -10.54 -9.80
C GLY A 64 -8.51 -11.96 -9.31
N CYS A 65 -7.75 -12.43 -8.31
CA CYS A 65 -7.96 -13.72 -7.66
C CYS A 65 -8.81 -13.62 -6.37
N HIS A 66 -8.46 -12.72 -5.45
CA HIS A 66 -9.04 -12.69 -4.10
C HIS A 66 -10.40 -12.01 -3.99
N GLN A 67 -10.79 -11.20 -4.99
CA GLN A 67 -12.15 -10.62 -5.05
C GLN A 67 -13.04 -11.34 -6.06
N ASN A 68 -12.52 -12.37 -6.73
CA ASN A 68 -13.31 -13.25 -7.59
C ASN A 68 -13.84 -14.43 -6.77
N ALA A 69 -15.12 -14.34 -6.38
CA ALA A 69 -15.79 -15.36 -5.57
C ALA A 69 -15.79 -16.77 -6.20
N LYS A 70 -15.56 -16.89 -7.52
CA LYS A 70 -15.42 -18.18 -8.21
C LYS A 70 -14.04 -18.81 -8.07
N LEU A 71 -13.03 -18.04 -7.64
CA LEU A 71 -11.64 -18.48 -7.49
C LEU A 71 -11.25 -18.59 -6.02
N VAL A 72 -11.49 -17.54 -5.23
CA VAL A 72 -11.13 -17.48 -3.82
C VAL A 72 -12.26 -16.80 -3.03
N THR A 73 -12.53 -17.27 -1.81
CA THR A 73 -13.63 -16.78 -0.96
C THR A 73 -13.16 -15.87 0.18
N THR A 74 -11.96 -15.28 0.08
CA THR A 74 -11.43 -14.38 1.11
C THR A 74 -12.27 -13.11 1.19
N LYS A 75 -12.86 -12.85 2.35
CA LYS A 75 -13.59 -11.61 2.60
C LYS A 75 -12.67 -10.60 3.28
N LEU A 76 -12.78 -9.33 2.88
CA LEU A 76 -12.16 -8.24 3.59
C LEU A 76 -12.77 -8.09 4.99
N PRO A 77 -11.99 -7.64 5.98
CA PRO A 77 -12.52 -7.30 7.29
C PRO A 77 -13.59 -6.21 7.19
N LYS A 78 -14.50 -6.15 8.17
CA LYS A 78 -15.54 -5.12 8.24
C LYS A 78 -14.95 -3.70 8.28
N VAL A 79 -13.80 -3.55 8.94
CA VAL A 79 -13.03 -2.29 8.98
C VAL A 79 -11.80 -2.47 8.10
N HIS A 80 -11.92 -2.06 6.83
CA HIS A 80 -10.86 -2.09 5.84
C HIS A 80 -10.99 -0.85 4.96
N LEU A 81 -9.87 -0.27 4.53
CA LEU A 81 -9.92 0.88 3.63
C LEU A 81 -10.54 0.45 2.29
N PRO A 82 -11.53 1.17 1.74
CA PRO A 82 -12.05 0.85 0.42
C PRO A 82 -10.96 1.10 -0.63
N THR A 83 -10.25 0.05 -1.04
CA THR A 83 -9.09 0.18 -1.94
C THR A 83 -9.52 0.40 -3.39
N GLY A 84 -10.78 0.13 -3.77
CA GLY A 84 -11.21 0.21 -5.16
C GLY A 84 -10.27 -0.61 -6.06
N ALA A 85 -9.65 0.04 -7.04
CA ALA A 85 -8.67 -0.56 -7.96
C ALA A 85 -7.20 -0.50 -7.47
N ILE A 86 -6.94 -0.03 -6.24
CA ILE A 86 -5.58 0.06 -5.68
C ILE A 86 -5.06 -1.34 -5.40
N ASP A 87 -3.81 -1.59 -5.81
CA ASP A 87 -3.15 -2.86 -5.59
C ASP A 87 -2.95 -3.11 -4.08
N CYS A 88 -3.32 -4.30 -3.63
CA CYS A 88 -3.18 -4.70 -2.22
C CYS A 88 -1.72 -4.64 -1.73
N GLY A 89 -0.76 -4.76 -2.64
CA GLY A 89 0.69 -4.69 -2.39
C GLY A 89 1.17 -3.33 -1.87
N TYR A 90 0.40 -2.25 -2.04
CA TYR A 90 0.72 -0.96 -1.45
C TYR A 90 0.50 -0.91 0.06
N CYS A 91 -0.21 -1.88 0.64
CA CYS A 91 -0.48 -1.93 2.09
C CYS A 91 -0.03 -3.25 2.72
N HIS A 92 -0.12 -4.34 1.96
CA HIS A 92 0.10 -5.71 2.41
C HIS A 92 1.29 -6.32 1.71
N THR A 93 1.87 -7.35 2.34
CA THR A 93 2.89 -8.18 1.69
C THR A 93 2.28 -9.53 1.33
N VAL A 94 2.88 -10.23 0.37
CA VAL A 94 2.50 -11.62 0.04
C VAL A 94 2.65 -12.59 1.23
N HIS A 95 3.39 -12.19 2.26
CA HIS A 95 3.63 -12.97 3.48
C HIS A 95 2.65 -12.65 4.62
N SER A 96 2.13 -11.43 4.70
CA SER A 96 1.24 -10.99 5.77
C SER A 96 0.31 -9.87 5.33
N PHE A 97 -0.98 -10.04 5.70
CA PHE A 97 -2.01 -9.01 5.65
C PHE A 97 -2.23 -8.33 7.02
N LEU A 98 -1.50 -8.75 8.06
CA LEU A 98 -1.50 -8.14 9.39
C LEU A 98 -0.42 -7.07 9.49
N GLY A 99 -0.77 -5.90 10.02
CA GLY A 99 0.13 -4.75 10.15
C GLY A 99 0.44 -4.14 8.78
N THR A 100 -0.35 -3.15 8.37
CA THR A 100 -0.17 -2.52 7.06
C THR A 100 1.06 -1.63 7.06
N LYS A 101 2.03 -1.91 6.17
CA LYS A 101 3.00 -0.90 5.74
C LYS A 101 2.42 -0.24 4.52
N THR A 102 1.72 0.86 4.73
CA THR A 102 1.12 1.65 3.65
C THR A 102 2.20 2.47 2.96
N ASP A 103 2.35 2.26 1.67
CA ASP A 103 3.08 3.14 0.77
C ASP A 103 2.13 4.25 0.31
N HIS A 104 2.37 5.47 0.78
CA HIS A 104 1.49 6.61 0.52
C HIS A 104 1.60 7.12 -0.92
N SER A 105 2.61 6.69 -1.70
CA SER A 105 2.80 7.13 -3.08
C SER A 105 1.63 6.76 -4.00
N ALA A 106 0.94 5.65 -3.71
CA ALA A 106 -0.26 5.22 -4.41
C ALA A 106 -1.46 6.17 -4.19
N PHE A 107 -1.38 7.06 -3.21
CA PHE A 107 -2.47 7.94 -2.76
C PHE A 107 -2.16 9.42 -2.99
N ALA A 108 -1.16 9.76 -3.81
CA ALA A 108 -0.71 11.13 -4.05
C ALA A 108 -1.79 12.12 -4.57
N LYS A 109 -2.94 11.60 -5.04
CA LYS A 109 -4.09 12.40 -5.52
C LYS A 109 -5.22 12.54 -4.48
N GLN A 110 -5.11 11.87 -3.34
CA GLN A 110 -6.10 11.90 -2.27
C GLN A 110 -5.69 12.94 -1.22
N THR A 111 -6.67 13.44 -0.48
CA THR A 111 -6.43 14.29 0.70
C THR A 111 -6.17 13.42 1.92
N CYS A 112 -5.37 13.91 2.87
CA CYS A 112 -4.99 13.13 4.04
C CYS A 112 -6.21 12.75 4.90
N ASP A 113 -7.19 13.65 5.03
CA ASP A 113 -8.42 13.50 5.81
C ASP A 113 -9.42 12.50 5.20
N SER A 114 -9.28 12.18 3.91
CA SER A 114 -10.09 11.13 3.26
C SER A 114 -9.88 9.77 3.93
N CYS A 115 -8.68 9.54 4.47
CA CYS A 115 -8.31 8.33 5.18
C CYS A 115 -8.09 8.62 6.67
N HIS A 116 -7.29 9.63 7.03
CA HIS A 116 -6.96 9.97 8.41
C HIS A 116 -8.09 10.74 9.10
N ASN A 117 -9.08 10.00 9.58
CA ASN A 117 -10.33 10.51 10.13
C ASN A 117 -10.75 9.73 11.39
N GLN A 118 -12.03 9.80 11.75
CA GLN A 118 -12.56 9.15 12.94
C GLN A 118 -12.31 7.63 13.02
N THR A 119 -12.16 6.99 11.86
CA THR A 119 -11.93 5.54 11.73
C THR A 119 -10.44 5.21 11.72
N PHE A 120 -9.62 5.98 11.00
CA PHE A 120 -8.17 5.79 10.94
C PHE A 120 -7.46 7.00 11.54
N GLN A 121 -7.38 7.04 12.85
CA GLN A 121 -6.85 8.21 13.56
C GLN A 121 -5.37 8.42 13.26
N LEU A 122 -5.02 9.69 13.06
CA LEU A 122 -3.65 10.16 13.12
C LEU A 122 -3.53 11.08 14.33
N GLU A 123 -2.70 10.69 15.29
CA GLU A 123 -2.51 11.48 16.50
C GLU A 123 -1.50 12.60 16.22
N ALA A 124 -1.94 13.85 16.40
CA ALA A 124 -1.06 14.99 16.33
C ALA A 124 -0.35 15.20 17.68
N PRO A 125 0.94 15.60 17.69
CA PRO A 125 1.66 15.88 18.93
C PRO A 125 1.07 17.08 19.69
N PHE A 126 1.40 17.16 20.98
CA PHE A 126 1.04 18.31 21.81
C PHE A 126 1.59 19.61 21.20
N GLN A 127 0.74 20.64 21.10
CA GLN A 127 1.02 21.92 20.41
C GLN A 127 1.19 21.82 18.88
N HIS A 128 0.39 20.98 18.22
CA HIS A 128 0.18 21.08 16.78
C HIS A 128 -0.68 22.31 16.41
N VAL A 129 -0.44 22.87 15.23
CA VAL A 129 -1.26 23.98 14.70
C VAL A 129 -2.69 23.51 14.40
N LYS A 130 -3.70 24.19 14.95
CA LYS A 130 -5.10 23.88 14.62
C LYS A 130 -5.41 24.37 13.22
N THR A 131 -5.67 23.46 12.29
CA THR A 131 -5.90 23.77 10.87
C THR A 131 -6.97 22.88 10.25
N LYS A 132 -7.62 23.40 9.20
CA LYS A 132 -8.48 22.63 8.28
C LYS A 132 -7.83 22.42 6.91
N LEU A 133 -6.59 22.89 6.75
CA LEU A 133 -5.81 22.65 5.53
C LEU A 133 -5.43 21.17 5.46
N ASP A 134 -5.27 20.68 4.24
CA ASP A 134 -4.74 19.34 4.02
C ASP A 134 -3.34 19.20 4.65
N CYS A 135 -3.06 18.04 5.27
CA CYS A 135 -1.83 17.85 6.02
C CYS A 135 -0.59 17.93 5.13
N ALA A 136 -0.71 17.62 3.82
CA ALA A 136 0.38 17.71 2.85
C ALA A 136 0.87 19.15 2.61
N VAL A 137 0.11 20.16 3.07
CA VAL A 137 0.58 21.55 3.09
C VAL A 137 1.82 21.70 3.97
N CYS A 138 1.91 20.93 5.06
CA CYS A 138 3.00 21.01 6.04
C CYS A 138 3.88 19.75 6.04
N HIS A 139 3.29 18.56 5.90
CA HIS A 139 3.96 17.28 6.07
C HIS A 139 4.23 16.56 4.75
N GLN A 140 5.34 15.85 4.68
CA GLN A 140 5.60 14.88 3.61
C GLN A 140 4.98 13.52 3.98
N ALA A 141 4.34 12.84 3.03
CA ALA A 141 3.55 11.64 3.32
C ALA A 141 4.36 10.48 3.94
N ASP A 142 5.60 10.26 3.50
CA ASP A 142 6.37 9.09 3.94
C ASP A 142 7.29 9.37 5.14
N SER A 143 7.87 10.57 5.22
CA SER A 143 8.78 10.93 6.31
C SER A 143 8.10 11.66 7.46
N TRP A 144 6.88 12.13 7.23
CA TRP A 144 6.16 13.07 8.10
C TRP A 144 6.94 14.34 8.42
N ALA A 145 8.01 14.62 7.67
CA ALA A 145 8.82 15.81 7.86
C ALA A 145 7.97 17.06 7.63
N ALA A 146 7.98 17.95 8.61
CA ALA A 146 7.23 19.19 8.55
C ALA A 146 8.10 20.32 7.98
N LYS A 147 7.55 21.06 7.01
CA LYS A 147 8.07 22.36 6.59
C LYS A 147 6.93 23.36 6.62
N PHE A 148 7.06 24.38 7.46
CA PHE A 148 6.06 25.45 7.55
C PHE A 148 6.33 26.53 6.49
N ASP A 149 5.29 26.91 5.77
CA ASP A 149 5.29 27.93 4.73
C ASP A 149 4.10 28.86 5.00
N HIS A 150 4.37 30.14 5.26
CA HIS A 150 3.34 31.12 5.65
C HIS A 150 2.23 31.27 4.60
N ASP A 151 2.58 31.21 3.31
CA ASP A 151 1.65 31.43 2.21
C ASP A 151 0.78 30.21 1.99
N LYS A 152 1.38 29.01 1.96
CA LYS A 152 0.62 27.76 1.83
C LYS A 152 -0.26 27.49 3.05
N ALA A 153 0.20 27.86 4.24
CA ALA A 153 -0.58 27.81 5.46
C ALA A 153 -1.67 28.91 5.54
N LYS A 154 -1.72 29.82 4.55
CA LYS A 154 -2.69 30.92 4.45
C LYS A 154 -2.77 31.73 5.74
N VAL A 155 -1.60 32.03 6.33
CA VAL A 155 -1.51 32.83 7.55
C VAL A 155 -2.11 34.21 7.27
N LYS A 156 -3.12 34.57 8.07
CA LYS A 156 -3.82 35.85 7.92
C LYS A 156 -2.97 37.00 8.47
N PRO A 157 -3.01 38.18 7.84
CA PRO A 157 -2.43 39.39 8.43
C PRO A 157 -2.91 39.60 9.87
N ALA A 158 -2.08 40.23 10.69
CA ALA A 158 -2.30 40.51 12.11
C ALA A 158 -2.46 39.27 13.02
N THR A 159 -2.12 38.05 12.55
CA THR A 159 -2.18 36.82 13.37
C THR A 159 -0.82 36.26 13.80
N CYS A 160 0.27 36.95 13.46
CA CYS A 160 1.66 36.52 13.68
C CYS A 160 1.95 36.17 15.16
N ASN A 161 1.34 36.95 16.06
CA ASN A 161 1.50 36.81 17.51
C ASN A 161 0.98 35.46 18.05
N ASN A 162 0.07 34.79 17.33
CA ASN A 162 -0.45 33.48 17.74
C ASN A 162 0.64 32.40 17.79
N CYS A 163 1.72 32.58 17.04
CA CYS A 163 2.86 31.65 16.99
C CYS A 163 4.15 32.28 17.55
N HIS A 164 4.52 33.49 17.08
CA HIS A 164 5.86 34.04 17.28
C HIS A 164 6.09 34.73 18.65
N LEU A 165 5.06 35.07 19.43
CA LEU A 165 5.26 35.70 20.75
C LEU A 165 5.82 34.74 21.80
N PHE A 166 5.41 33.47 21.74
CA PHE A 166 5.77 32.45 22.74
C PHE A 166 6.36 31.20 22.09
N GLY A 167 6.74 31.27 20.81
CA GLY A 167 7.38 30.19 20.10
C GLY A 167 6.49 28.96 19.96
N LYS A 168 5.17 29.17 19.89
CA LYS A 168 4.21 28.07 19.79
C LYS A 168 4.43 27.32 18.49
N ASN A 169 4.23 26.00 18.52
CA ASN A 169 4.35 25.12 17.37
C ASN A 169 5.75 25.17 16.71
N GLY A 170 6.80 25.47 17.49
CA GLY A 170 8.19 25.56 16.99
C GLY A 170 8.50 26.84 16.21
N ALA A 171 7.63 27.86 16.27
CA ALA A 171 7.89 29.15 15.64
C ALA A 171 9.08 29.87 16.31
N THR A 172 9.83 30.62 15.51
CA THR A 172 10.90 31.48 16.03
C THR A 172 10.33 32.59 16.91
N LEU A 173 11.01 32.87 18.01
CA LEU A 173 10.66 33.97 18.91
C LEU A 173 11.07 35.32 18.32
N LYS A 174 10.42 36.38 18.78
CA LYS A 174 10.94 37.75 18.59
C LYS A 174 12.33 37.84 19.22
N PRO A 175 13.36 38.31 18.48
CA PRO A 175 14.72 38.41 19.00
C PRO A 175 14.81 39.43 20.14
N SER A 176 15.79 39.24 21.02
CA SER A 176 16.13 40.24 22.02
C SER A 176 16.54 41.55 21.33
N GLY A 177 15.96 42.68 21.75
CA GLY A 177 16.17 43.99 21.11
C GLY A 177 15.18 44.36 20.00
N HIS A 178 14.12 43.56 19.78
CA HIS A 178 13.00 43.99 18.95
C HIS A 178 12.40 45.30 19.48
N ILE A 179 12.10 46.24 18.58
CA ILE A 179 11.53 47.54 18.94
C ILE A 179 10.19 47.37 19.69
N ILE A 180 9.94 48.21 20.69
CA ILE A 180 8.64 48.23 21.38
C ILE A 180 7.66 48.98 20.48
N THR A 181 6.64 48.30 19.97
CA THR A 181 5.62 48.87 19.10
C THR A 181 4.27 48.20 19.34
N PHE A 182 3.19 48.94 19.08
CA PHE A 182 1.82 48.44 19.09
C PHE A 182 1.27 48.22 17.67
N GLU A 183 2.04 48.54 16.63
CA GLU A 183 1.66 48.34 15.23
C GLU A 183 1.52 46.85 14.88
N SER A 184 0.75 46.55 13.83
CA SER A 184 0.69 45.18 13.30
C SER A 184 2.06 44.75 12.80
N CYS A 185 2.36 43.46 12.94
CA CYS A 185 3.62 42.88 12.47
C CYS A 185 3.81 43.09 10.95
N ASP A 186 2.72 43.07 10.18
CA ASP A 186 2.75 43.22 8.72
C ASP A 186 3.18 44.61 8.25
N THR A 187 3.15 45.63 9.13
CA THR A 187 3.63 46.98 8.82
C THR A 187 5.14 47.01 8.62
N CYS A 188 5.88 46.09 9.26
CA CYS A 188 7.34 46.03 9.19
C CYS A 188 7.86 44.72 8.56
N HIS A 189 7.08 43.64 8.60
CA HIS A 189 7.50 42.32 8.11
C HIS A 189 6.65 41.89 6.90
N SER A 190 7.31 41.50 5.81
CA SER A 190 6.67 41.14 4.55
C SER A 190 6.48 39.64 4.30
N ARG A 191 6.66 38.81 5.35
CA ARG A 191 6.66 37.32 5.38
C ARG A 191 7.74 36.62 4.54
#